data_AF-A0A2E0QUW0-F1
#
_entry.id   AF-A0A2E0QUW0-F1
#
_cell.length_a   1.000
_cell.length_b   1.000
_cell.length_c   1.000
_cell.angle_alpha   90.00
_cell.angle_beta   90.00
_cell.angle_gamma   90.00
#
_symmetry.space_group_name_H-M   'P 1'
#
loop_
_entity.id
_entity.type
_entity.pdbx_description
1 polymer ?
#
loop_
_entity_poly.entity_id
_entity_poly.type
_entity_poly.pdbx_seq_one_letter_code
_entity_poly.pdbx_strand_id
1 'polypeptide(L)'
;MNFTHRYPLNAPGKFYIDDQCTDCDLCREYAPDNIRRDDRYGHYYISKQPETRQEVAAVKQGIHACPMHAVQHDGDRHDWDCEPIIDWNAALHRFGHEADFDLDVPVIPYEQTLEQERPGCEDTQPESKHYWWQKLFSHS
;
A
#
# COMPACT_ATOMS: atom_id res chain seq x y z
N MET A 1 4.15 -9.63 -8.99
CA MET A 1 3.44 -8.43 -9.47
C MET A 1 3.68 -7.31 -8.46
N ASN A 2 4.94 -6.94 -8.20
CA ASN A 2 5.27 -6.05 -7.06
C ASN A 2 6.01 -4.78 -7.49
N PHE A 3 6.70 -4.78 -8.63
CA PHE A 3 7.48 -3.63 -9.09
C PHE A 3 6.64 -2.38 -9.38
N THR A 4 5.45 -2.55 -9.94
CA THR A 4 4.53 -1.45 -10.23
C THR A 4 3.94 -0.82 -8.95
N HIS A 5 4.05 -1.52 -7.82
CA HIS A 5 3.58 -1.10 -6.50
C HIS A 5 4.72 -0.58 -5.60
N ARG A 6 5.90 -0.32 -6.17
CA ARG A 6 7.06 0.16 -5.42
C ARG A 6 6.87 1.57 -4.88
N TYR A 7 7.50 1.86 -3.75
CA TYR A 7 7.62 3.24 -3.27
C TYR A 7 8.56 4.05 -4.17
N PRO A 8 8.27 5.35 -4.42
CA PRO A 8 9.06 6.17 -5.34
C PRO A 8 10.44 6.56 -4.79
N LEU A 9 10.62 6.50 -3.47
CA LEU A 9 11.89 6.85 -2.82
C LEU A 9 12.97 5.76 -2.94
N ASN A 10 12.63 4.58 -3.46
CA ASN A 10 13.62 3.53 -3.69
C ASN A 10 14.66 4.00 -4.71
N ALA A 11 15.94 3.85 -4.35
CA ALA A 11 17.06 4.00 -5.26
C ALA A 11 16.91 2.98 -6.41
N PRO A 12 16.98 3.40 -7.68
CA PRO A 12 16.89 2.49 -8.80
C PRO A 12 17.94 1.38 -8.76
N GLY A 13 17.54 0.15 -9.08
CA GLY A 13 18.43 -1.00 -9.17
C GLY A 13 17.75 -2.32 -8.78
N LYS A 14 18.56 -3.24 -8.28
CA LYS A 14 18.15 -4.62 -8.03
C LYS A 14 17.12 -4.75 -6.92
N PHE A 15 17.36 -4.05 -5.81
CA PHE A 15 16.55 -4.18 -4.60
C PHE A 15 15.58 -3.03 -4.49
N TYR A 16 14.36 -3.30 -4.05
CA TYR A 16 13.34 -2.27 -3.84
C TYR A 16 12.34 -2.75 -2.78
N ILE A 17 11.58 -1.81 -2.21
CA ILE A 17 10.50 -2.10 -1.28
C ILE A 17 9.17 -1.68 -1.90
N ASP A 18 8.19 -2.58 -1.82
CA ASP A 18 6.83 -2.37 -2.32
C ASP A 18 5.83 -1.99 -1.22
N ASP A 19 4.60 -1.72 -1.65
CA ASP A 19 3.48 -1.31 -0.81
C ASP A 19 2.99 -2.36 0.20
N GLN A 20 3.57 -3.57 0.22
CA GLN A 20 3.29 -4.58 1.25
C GLN A 20 4.08 -4.31 2.55
N CYS A 21 4.88 -3.24 2.60
CA CYS A 21 5.60 -2.83 3.80
C CYS A 21 4.64 -2.36 4.91
N THR A 22 4.73 -2.97 6.09
CA THR A 22 3.85 -2.69 7.25
C THR A 22 4.57 -1.99 8.41
N ASP A 23 5.64 -1.24 8.13
CA ASP A 23 6.41 -0.51 9.14
C ASP A 23 7.01 -1.36 10.31
N CYS A 24 7.34 -2.64 10.07
CA CYS A 24 7.78 -3.57 11.13
C CYS A 24 9.25 -3.45 11.59
N ASP A 25 10.03 -2.55 10.99
CA ASP A 25 11.45 -2.28 11.26
C ASP A 25 12.49 -3.39 10.99
N LEU A 26 12.07 -4.65 10.86
CA LEU A 26 12.99 -5.79 10.71
C LEU A 26 14.01 -5.64 9.58
N CYS A 27 13.58 -5.19 8.40
CA CYS A 27 14.50 -5.07 7.26
C CYS A 27 15.62 -4.04 7.50
N ARG A 28 15.33 -2.95 8.23
CA ARG A 28 16.32 -1.92 8.57
C ARG A 28 17.28 -2.40 9.64
N GLU A 29 16.85 -3.22 10.59
CA GLU A 29 17.75 -3.81 11.60
C GLU A 29 18.89 -4.62 10.95
N TYR A 30 18.59 -5.36 9.88
CA TYR A 30 19.61 -6.12 9.16
C TYR A 30 20.47 -5.27 8.22
N ALA A 31 19.89 -4.26 7.58
CA ALA A 31 20.56 -3.46 6.54
C ALA A 31 20.39 -1.94 6.74
N PRO A 32 20.88 -1.37 7.86
CA PRO A 32 20.67 0.04 8.20
C PRO A 32 21.38 1.02 7.25
N ASP A 33 22.47 0.58 6.61
CA ASP A 33 23.23 1.41 5.66
C ASP A 33 22.52 1.55 4.29
N ASN A 34 21.64 0.62 3.96
CA ASN A 34 20.94 0.57 2.67
C ASN A 34 19.47 0.98 2.80
N ILE A 35 18.80 0.61 3.90
CA ILE A 35 17.35 0.78 4.10
C ILE A 35 17.09 1.91 5.08
N ARG A 36 16.20 2.82 4.71
CA ARG A 36 15.75 3.92 5.58
C ARG A 36 14.23 3.92 5.71
N ARG A 37 13.75 4.51 6.81
CA ARG A 37 12.33 4.76 7.07
C ARG A 37 11.96 6.12 6.51
N ASP A 38 10.79 6.24 5.88
CA ASP A 38 10.14 7.52 5.62
C ASP A 38 9.23 7.85 6.80
N ASP A 39 9.65 8.82 7.62
CA ASP A 39 8.93 9.22 8.83
C ASP A 39 7.60 9.90 8.55
N ARG A 40 7.38 10.38 7.33
CA ARG A 40 6.14 11.08 6.95
C ARG A 40 4.96 10.13 6.76
N TYR A 41 5.23 8.89 6.37
CA TYR A 41 4.21 7.94 5.90
C TYR A 41 4.36 6.54 6.48
N GLY A 42 5.40 6.27 7.28
CA GLY A 42 5.56 4.99 7.98
C GLY A 42 5.80 3.82 7.04
N HIS A 43 6.79 3.92 6.16
CA HIS A 43 7.25 2.81 5.35
C HIS A 43 8.77 2.84 5.18
N TYR A 44 9.34 1.74 4.69
CA TYR A 44 10.77 1.63 4.42
C TYR A 44 11.04 1.69 2.92
N TYR A 45 12.21 2.21 2.55
CA TYR A 45 12.68 2.24 1.16
C TYR A 45 14.18 1.98 1.10
N ILE A 46 14.65 1.48 -0.06
CA ILE A 46 16.08 1.37 -0.34
C ILE A 46 16.64 2.76 -0.61
N SER A 47 17.39 3.32 0.32
CA SER A 47 18.06 4.62 0.16
C SER A 47 19.32 4.55 -0.71
N LYS A 48 20.01 3.40 -0.66
CA LYS A 48 21.23 3.13 -1.41
C LYS A 48 21.30 1.65 -1.81
N GLN A 49 21.53 1.36 -3.08
CA GLN A 49 21.79 -0.01 -3.54
C GLN A 49 23.08 -0.56 -2.91
N PRO A 50 23.12 -1.84 -2.51
CA PRO A 50 24.29 -2.43 -1.88
C PRO A 50 25.46 -2.55 -2.88
N GLU A 51 26.62 -2.02 -2.50
CA GLU A 51 27.84 -2.01 -3.33
C GLU A 51 28.84 -3.09 -2.89
N THR A 52 28.84 -3.45 -1.60
CA THR A 52 29.76 -4.42 -1.03
C THR A 52 29.10 -5.78 -0.83
N ARG A 53 29.90 -6.86 -0.76
CA ARG A 53 29.37 -8.21 -0.51
C ARG A 53 28.67 -8.31 0.84
N GLN A 54 29.12 -7.55 1.83
CA GLN A 54 28.56 -7.46 3.16
C GLN A 54 27.18 -6.79 3.13
N GLU A 55 27.06 -5.65 2.45
CA GLU A 55 25.78 -4.95 2.25
C GLU A 55 24.78 -5.85 1.49
N VAL A 56 25.22 -6.56 0.44
CA VAL A 56 24.36 -7.49 -0.29
C VAL A 56 23.86 -8.63 0.62
N ALA A 57 24.72 -9.15 1.49
CA ALA A 57 24.33 -10.19 2.45
C ALA A 57 23.34 -9.64 3.48
N ALA A 58 23.56 -8.44 3.99
CA ALA A 58 22.67 -7.75 4.92
C ALA A 58 21.27 -7.51 4.33
N VAL A 59 21.20 -6.95 3.11
CA VAL A 59 19.91 -6.74 2.41
C VAL A 59 19.21 -8.07 2.17
N LYS A 60 19.93 -9.14 1.80
CA LYS A 60 19.35 -10.48 1.66
C LYS A 60 18.81 -11.05 2.96
N GLN A 61 19.46 -10.81 4.09
CA GLN A 61 18.90 -11.16 5.40
C GLN A 61 17.61 -10.38 5.66
N GLY A 62 17.57 -9.09 5.33
CA GLY A 62 16.36 -8.27 5.40
C GLY A 62 15.20 -8.81 4.54
N ILE A 63 15.49 -9.35 3.34
CA ILE A 63 14.49 -10.02 2.49
C ILE A 63 13.91 -11.25 3.20
N HIS A 64 14.75 -12.09 3.80
CA HIS A 64 14.30 -13.30 4.50
C HIS A 64 13.58 -13.01 5.81
N ALA A 65 13.93 -11.92 6.48
CA ALA A 65 13.31 -11.53 7.75
C ALA A 65 11.96 -10.82 7.57
N CYS A 66 11.69 -10.24 6.39
CA CYS A 66 10.47 -9.50 6.15
C CYS A 66 9.23 -10.43 6.17
N PRO A 67 8.30 -10.29 7.14
CA PRO A 67 7.16 -11.20 7.25
C PRO A 67 6.21 -11.09 6.06
N MET A 68 6.12 -9.90 5.47
CA MET A 68 5.28 -9.61 4.30
C MET A 68 6.00 -9.81 2.97
N HIS A 69 7.28 -10.20 3.00
CA HIS A 69 8.11 -10.32 1.80
C HIS A 69 8.09 -9.06 0.91
N ALA A 70 8.01 -7.87 1.53
CA ALA A 70 7.91 -6.59 0.83
C ALA A 70 9.25 -6.12 0.22
N VAL A 71 10.38 -6.66 0.70
CA VAL A 71 11.70 -6.37 0.14
C VAL A 71 11.97 -7.29 -1.05
N GLN A 72 12.04 -6.72 -2.25
CA GLN A 72 12.24 -7.43 -3.51
C GLN A 72 13.68 -7.31 -4.01
N HIS A 73 14.04 -8.16 -4.98
CA HIS A 73 15.40 -8.25 -5.54
C HIS A 73 15.43 -8.45 -7.07
N ASP A 74 14.29 -8.25 -7.74
CA ASP A 74 14.12 -8.41 -9.17
C ASP A 74 14.04 -7.07 -9.92
N GLY A 75 14.40 -5.96 -9.29
CA GLY A 75 14.25 -4.61 -9.85
C GLY A 75 15.04 -4.38 -11.14
N ASP A 76 16.13 -5.12 -11.37
CA ASP A 76 16.92 -5.07 -12.61
C ASP A 76 16.17 -5.64 -13.83
N ARG A 77 15.05 -6.35 -13.61
CA ARG A 77 14.22 -6.94 -14.67
C ARG A 77 13.11 -6.02 -15.15
N HIS A 78 12.97 -4.85 -14.52
CA HIS A 78 11.89 -3.91 -14.77
C HIS A 78 12.44 -2.56 -15.19
N ASP A 79 11.60 -1.79 -15.87
CA ASP A 79 11.92 -0.44 -16.31
C ASP A 79 11.71 0.55 -15.15
N TRP A 80 12.80 1.14 -14.63
CA TRP A 80 12.72 2.11 -13.55
C TRP A 80 12.15 3.46 -13.96
N ASP A 81 12.07 3.75 -15.26
CA ASP A 81 11.47 4.97 -15.79
C ASP A 81 9.93 4.88 -15.81
N CYS A 82 9.34 3.70 -15.59
CA CYS A 82 7.88 3.58 -15.48
C CYS A 82 7.39 4.15 -14.14
N GLU A 83 6.36 4.99 -14.16
CA GLU A 83 5.77 5.49 -12.91
C GLU A 83 5.09 4.34 -12.14
N PRO A 84 5.20 4.29 -10.81
CA PRO A 84 4.43 3.35 -10.01
C PRO A 84 2.91 3.60 -10.16
N ILE A 85 2.11 2.54 -10.06
CA ILE A 85 0.64 2.58 -10.23
C ILE A 85 -0.01 3.57 -9.27
N ILE A 86 0.48 3.61 -8.04
CA ILE A 86 0.08 4.61 -7.06
C ILE A 86 1.03 5.78 -7.21
N ASP A 87 0.50 6.93 -7.65
CA ASP A 87 1.17 8.21 -7.45
C ASP A 87 1.15 8.50 -5.96
N TRP A 88 2.16 7.98 -5.27
CA TRP A 88 2.33 8.19 -3.85
C TRP A 88 2.38 9.70 -3.57
N ASN A 89 3.08 10.52 -4.36
CA ASN A 89 3.10 11.96 -4.09
C ASN A 89 1.69 12.58 -4.11
N ALA A 90 0.83 12.25 -5.08
CA ALA A 90 -0.56 12.72 -5.11
C ALA A 90 -1.44 12.13 -4.01
N ALA A 91 -1.32 10.83 -3.72
CA ALA A 91 -2.03 10.19 -2.63
C ALA A 91 -1.69 10.84 -1.28
N LEU A 92 -0.41 11.15 -1.10
CA LEU A 92 0.13 11.75 0.10
C LEU A 92 -0.25 13.23 0.26
N HIS A 93 -0.42 13.98 -0.84
CA HIS A 93 -0.96 15.34 -0.80
C HIS A 93 -2.50 15.39 -0.63
N ARG A 94 -3.21 14.34 -1.05
CA ARG A 94 -4.68 14.29 -0.99
C ARG A 94 -5.21 14.04 0.42
N PHE A 95 -4.49 13.27 1.22
CA PHE A 95 -4.81 13.02 2.62
C PHE A 95 -3.82 13.82 3.47
N GLY A 96 -4.09 15.11 3.67
CA GLY A 96 -3.29 15.95 4.56
C GLY A 96 -3.01 15.21 5.87
N HIS A 97 -1.75 15.22 6.30
CA HIS A 97 -1.16 14.35 7.34
C HIS A 97 -1.81 14.39 8.74
N GLU A 98 -2.90 15.14 8.92
CA GLU A 98 -3.75 15.09 10.10
C GLU A 98 -5.01 14.29 9.77
N ALA A 99 -4.95 12.98 9.99
CA ALA A 99 -6.16 12.27 10.39
C ALA A 99 -6.43 12.67 11.84
N ASP A 100 -7.24 13.71 12.05
CA ASP A 100 -7.79 14.00 13.36
C ASP A 100 -8.84 12.92 13.66
N PHE A 101 -8.39 11.85 14.34
CA PHE A 101 -9.32 10.92 14.94
C PHE A 101 -9.98 11.68 16.07
N ASP A 102 -11.23 12.06 15.86
CA ASP A 102 -12.05 12.70 16.89
C ASP A 102 -12.15 11.75 18.09
N LEU A 103 -11.25 11.93 19.07
CA LEU A 103 -11.22 11.15 20.30
C LEU A 103 -12.35 11.57 21.24
N ASP A 104 -13.11 12.61 20.89
CA ASP A 104 -14.34 13.00 21.59
C ASP A 104 -15.55 12.20 21.10
N VAL A 105 -15.36 11.21 20.20
CA VAL A 105 -16.42 10.23 19.88
C VAL A 105 -16.78 9.49 21.17
N PRO A 106 -18.05 9.58 21.63
CA PRO A 106 -18.46 8.96 22.88
C PRO A 106 -18.33 7.43 22.76
N VAL A 107 -17.75 6.80 23.79
CA VAL A 107 -17.76 5.35 23.92
C VAL A 107 -19.21 4.90 23.95
N ILE A 108 -19.64 4.19 22.91
CA ILE A 108 -20.97 3.60 22.84
C ILE A 108 -21.03 2.49 23.92
N PRO A 109 -21.88 2.63 24.96
CA PRO A 109 -22.07 1.58 25.95
C PRO A 109 -22.54 0.29 25.28
N TYR A 110 -22.15 -0.86 25.84
CA TYR A 110 -22.43 -2.17 25.26
C TYR A 110 -23.92 -2.37 24.96
N GLU A 111 -24.79 -1.87 25.82
CA GLU A 111 -26.25 -1.94 25.68
C GLU A 111 -26.75 -1.22 24.42
N GLN A 112 -26.11 -0.11 24.04
CA GLN A 112 -26.42 0.65 22.83
C GLN A 112 -25.86 0.00 21.55
N THR A 113 -24.87 -0.89 21.66
CA THR A 113 -24.40 -1.69 20.51
C THR A 113 -25.37 -2.84 20.17
N LEU A 114 -26.27 -3.20 21.09
CA LEU A 114 -27.27 -4.24 20.87
C LEU A 114 -28.48 -3.75 20.07
N GLU A 115 -28.74 -2.43 20.05
CA GLU A 115 -29.88 -1.80 19.36
C GLU A 115 -29.54 -1.29 17.95
N GLN A 116 -28.26 -1.18 17.59
CA GLN A 116 -27.90 -0.99 16.19
C GLN A 116 -28.05 -2.33 15.48
N GLU A 117 -29.25 -2.61 14.98
CA GLU A 117 -29.32 -3.37 13.75
C GLU A 117 -28.33 -2.70 12.79
N ARG A 118 -27.29 -3.44 12.36
CA ARG A 118 -26.53 -3.08 11.16
C ARG A 118 -27.62 -2.65 10.18
N PRO A 119 -27.61 -1.41 9.65
CA PRO A 119 -28.43 -1.16 8.48
C PRO A 119 -28.12 -2.34 7.57
N GLY A 120 -29.17 -3.05 7.16
CA GLY A 120 -28.99 -4.14 6.23
C GLY A 120 -28.05 -3.64 5.14
N CYS A 121 -27.31 -4.54 4.52
CA CYS A 121 -26.93 -4.25 3.16
C CYS A 121 -28.27 -4.09 2.41
N GLU A 122 -28.93 -2.93 2.53
CA GLU A 122 -30.00 -2.51 1.67
C GLU A 122 -29.32 -2.56 0.34
N ASP A 123 -29.72 -3.59 -0.41
CA ASP A 123 -29.37 -3.77 -1.79
C ASP A 123 -29.37 -2.38 -2.39
N THR A 124 -28.21 -1.86 -2.74
CA THR A 124 -28.14 -0.85 -3.79
C THR A 124 -28.65 -1.61 -5.01
N GLN A 125 -29.97 -1.73 -5.12
CA GLN A 125 -30.60 -2.10 -6.36
C GLN A 125 -30.07 -1.07 -7.33
N PRO A 126 -29.24 -1.47 -8.30
CA PRO A 126 -28.75 -0.52 -9.27
C PRO A 126 -30.00 0.11 -9.88
N GLU A 127 -30.10 1.45 -9.76
CA GLU A 127 -31.18 2.23 -10.31
C GLU A 127 -31.58 1.63 -11.65
N SER A 128 -32.84 1.25 -11.75
CA SER A 128 -33.44 0.51 -12.85
C SER A 128 -32.74 0.83 -14.17
N LYS A 129 -31.78 -0.01 -14.58
CA LYS A 129 -31.22 0.06 -15.92
C LYS A 129 -32.40 -0.26 -16.82
N HIS A 130 -33.01 0.78 -17.37
CA HIS A 130 -33.87 0.64 -18.53
C HIS A 130 -33.00 0.04 -19.62
N TYR A 131 -33.10 -1.28 -19.79
CA TYR A 131 -32.37 -2.02 -20.81
C TYR A 131 -32.95 -1.58 -22.15
N TRP A 132 -32.18 -0.73 -22.85
CA TRP A 132 -32.49 -0.18 -24.16
C TRP A 132 -32.90 -1.23 -25.20
N TRP A 133 -32.45 -2.48 -25.05
CA TRP A 133 -32.85 -3.63 -25.86
C TRP A 133 -34.33 -4.02 -25.74
N GLN A 134 -35.02 -3.71 -24.64
CA GLN A 134 -36.45 -4.00 -24.48
C GLN A 134 -37.34 -3.13 -25.38
N LYS A 135 -36.83 -1.99 -25.87
CA LYS A 135 -37.50 -1.17 -26.90
C LYS A 135 -37.27 -1.68 -28.33
N LEU A 136 -36.32 -2.58 -28.56
CA LEU A 136 -35.99 -3.11 -29.89
C LEU A 136 -36.81 -4.36 -30.27
N PHE A 137 -37.48 -5.01 -29.31
CA PHE A 137 -38.27 -6.22 -29.54
C PHE A 137 -39.79 -6.04 -29.40
N SER A 138 -40.29 -4.80 -29.35
CA SER A 138 -41.72 -4.49 -29.20
C SER A 138 -42.39 -3.90 -30.45
N HIS A 139 -41.74 -3.98 -31.62
CA HIS A 139 -42.38 -3.72 -32.91
C HIS A 139 -42.26 -4.97 -33.79
N SER A 140 -43.25 -5.83 -33.69
CA SER A 140 -43.68 -6.73 -34.75
C SER A 140 -45.11 -6.41 -35.13
#